data_AF-A0A3C0BFU9-F1
#
_entry.id   AF-A0A3C0BFU9-F1
#
_cell.length_a   1.000
_cell.length_b   1.000
_cell.length_c   1.000
_cell.angle_alpha   90.00
_cell.angle_beta   90.00
_cell.angle_gamma   90.00
#
_symmetry.space_group_name_H-M   'P 1'
#
loop_
_entity.id
_entity.type
_entity.pdbx_description
1 polymer ?
#
loop_
_entity_poly.entity_id
_entity_poly.type
_entity_poly.pdbx_seq_one_letter_code
_entity_poly.pdbx_strand_id
1 'polypeptide(L)'
;HLYLIRVKPEKLTIGRDEFARELQKKGIGISVHFIPLFRFTYWKELYPSFTAQNYPNAENQYVQTISIPLWPDMTDGMAEEVIQAVKETGETHHA
;
A
#
# COMPACT_ATOMS: atom_id res chain seq x y z
N HIS A 1 12.79 -2.35 -9.52
CA HIS A 1 12.32 -1.15 -8.81
C HIS A 1 10.83 -1.31 -8.64
N LEU A 2 10.29 -1.11 -7.44
CA LEU A 2 8.91 -1.40 -7.04
C LEU A 2 7.81 -0.93 -8.01
N TYR A 3 6.63 -1.55 -7.91
CA TYR A 3 5.42 -1.11 -8.59
C TYR A 3 4.37 -0.67 -7.57
N LEU A 4 3.81 0.53 -7.73
CA LEU A 4 2.80 1.07 -6.81
C LEU A 4 1.40 0.72 -7.29
N ILE A 5 0.57 0.21 -6.39
CA ILE A 5 -0.87 0.06 -6.61
C ILE A 5 -1.66 0.79 -5.52
N ARG A 6 -2.87 1.19 -5.89
CA ARG A 6 -3.83 1.81 -4.97
C ARG A 6 -4.99 0.85 -4.75
N VAL A 7 -5.22 0.47 -3.50
CA VAL A 7 -6.46 -0.17 -3.10
C VAL A 7 -7.58 0.87 -3.08
N LYS A 8 -8.83 0.43 -3.23
CA LYS A 8 -10.02 1.27 -3.11
C LYS A 8 -10.79 0.81 -1.87
N PRO A 9 -10.53 1.39 -0.68
CA PRO A 9 -11.14 0.93 0.57
C PRO A 9 -12.67 0.92 0.51
N GLU A 10 -13.27 1.83 -0.25
CA GLU A 10 -14.71 1.90 -0.46
C GLU A 10 -15.31 0.72 -1.25
N LYS A 11 -14.47 -0.12 -1.87
CA LYS A 11 -14.86 -1.33 -2.60
C LYS A 11 -14.44 -2.62 -1.90
N LEU A 12 -13.83 -2.51 -0.72
CA LEU A 12 -13.26 -3.64 0.00
C LEU A 12 -13.87 -3.74 1.40
N THR A 13 -13.99 -4.97 1.89
CA THR A 13 -14.39 -5.25 3.27
C THR A 13 -13.25 -5.05 4.27
N ILE A 14 -12.03 -4.82 3.78
CA ILE A 14 -10.81 -4.63 4.57
C ILE A 14 -10.05 -3.37 4.15
N GLY A 15 -9.21 -2.85 5.05
CA GLY A 15 -8.33 -1.70 4.78
C GLY A 15 -7.00 -2.08 4.10
N ARG A 16 -6.23 -1.06 3.67
CA ARG A 16 -4.92 -1.22 2.99
C ARG A 16 -3.93 -2.07 3.77
N ASP A 17 -3.81 -1.85 5.08
CA ASP A 17 -2.86 -2.58 5.92
C ASP A 17 -3.20 -4.07 6.03
N GLU A 18 -4.50 -4.41 6.02
CA GLU A 18 -4.95 -5.80 6.04
C GLU A 18 -4.78 -6.45 4.68
N PHE A 19 -5.10 -5.73 3.60
CA PHE A 19 -4.82 -6.17 2.23
C PHE A 19 -3.32 -6.49 2.05
N ALA A 20 -2.44 -5.64 2.57
CA ALA A 20 -0.99 -5.88 2.57
C ALA A 20 -0.61 -7.15 3.35
N ARG A 21 -1.21 -7.38 4.53
CA ARG A 21 -0.97 -8.59 5.33
C ARG A 21 -1.44 -9.86 4.61
N GLU A 22 -2.57 -9.83 3.91
CA GLU A 22 -3.04 -10.98 3.13
C GLU A 22 -2.08 -11.33 2.00
N LEU A 23 -1.53 -10.33 1.29
CA LEU A 23 -0.49 -10.56 0.28
C LEU A 23 0.79 -11.13 0.89
N GLN A 24 1.21 -10.63 2.07
CA GLN A 24 2.38 -11.17 2.78
C GLN A 24 2.17 -12.63 3.21
N LYS A 25 0.97 -13.01 3.65
CA LYS A 25 0.62 -14.42 3.96
C LYS A 25 0.71 -15.33 2.73
N LYS A 26 0.46 -14.79 1.53
CA LYS A 26 0.65 -15.47 0.23
C LYS A 26 2.12 -15.46 -0.25
N GLY A 27 3.06 -14.96 0.56
CA GLY A 27 4.49 -14.90 0.22
C GLY A 27 4.91 -13.69 -0.62
N ILE A 28 4.01 -12.73 -0.87
CA ILE A 28 4.32 -11.54 -1.66
C ILE A 28 4.97 -10.47 -0.77
N GLY A 29 6.19 -10.07 -1.12
CA GLY A 29 6.91 -9.00 -0.43
C GLY A 29 6.23 -7.64 -0.65
N ILE A 30 5.66 -7.05 0.41
CA ILE A 30 5.01 -5.73 0.35
C ILE A 30 5.82 -4.69 1.10
N SER A 31 5.82 -3.47 0.58
CA SER A 31 6.30 -2.27 1.26
C SER A 31 5.34 -1.10 1.06
N VAL A 32 5.59 0.03 1.70
CA VAL A 32 4.79 1.26 1.60
C VAL A 32 5.71 2.43 1.29
N HIS A 33 5.48 3.07 0.14
CA HIS A 33 6.27 4.22 -0.31
C HIS A 33 5.34 5.41 -0.53
N PHE A 34 5.31 6.41 0.36
CA PHE A 34 6.00 6.48 1.66
C PHE A 34 5.03 6.91 2.76
N ILE A 35 5.42 6.68 4.02
CA ILE A 35 4.76 7.28 5.18
C ILE A 35 4.97 8.81 5.10
N PRO A 36 3.91 9.64 5.12
CA PRO A 36 4.05 11.09 5.09
C PRO A 36 4.76 11.64 6.32
N LEU A 37 5.54 12.70 6.14
CA LEU A 37 6.39 13.28 7.19
C LEU A 37 5.60 13.66 8.46
N PHE A 38 4.40 14.22 8.30
CA PHE A 38 3.50 14.60 9.40
C PHE A 38 3.03 13.42 10.26
N ARG A 39 3.31 12.16 9.88
CA ARG A 39 3.02 10.99 10.72
C ARG A 39 4.15 10.64 11.68
N PHE A 40 5.37 11.12 11.45
CA PHE A 40 6.51 10.87 12.34
C PHE A 40 6.58 11.88 13.47
N THR A 41 6.90 11.40 14.68
CA THR A 41 6.92 12.20 15.92
C THR A 41 7.81 13.44 15.81
N TYR A 42 9.02 13.30 15.26
CA TYR A 42 9.98 14.41 15.12
C TYR A 42 9.38 15.61 14.35
N TRP A 43 8.71 15.37 13.23
CA TRP A 43 8.13 16.44 12.42
C TRP A 43 6.90 17.06 13.06
N LYS A 44 6.12 16.29 13.83
CA LYS A 44 4.97 16.81 14.59
C LYS A 44 5.42 17.78 15.69
N GLU A 45 6.51 17.47 16.37
CA GLU A 45 7.06 18.32 17.43
C GLU A 45 7.72 19.58 16.85
N LEU A 46 8.47 19.44 15.76
CA LEU A 46 9.18 20.56 15.13
C LEU A 46 8.23 21.52 14.39
N TYR A 47 7.16 21.00 13.78
CA TYR A 47 6.18 21.79 13.02
C TYR A 47 4.74 21.36 13.37
N PRO A 48 4.09 21.96 14.39
CA PRO A 48 2.72 21.60 14.78
C PRO A 48 1.66 21.78 13.68
N SER A 49 1.94 22.60 12.66
CA SER A 49 1.09 22.78 11.48
C SER A 49 1.31 21.74 10.38
N PHE A 50 2.34 20.89 10.46
CA PHE A 50 2.49 19.74 9.58
C PHE A 50 1.57 18.61 10.02
N THR A 51 0.31 18.68 9.57
CA THR A 51 -0.76 17.74 9.91
C THR A 51 -1.40 17.14 8.66
N ALA A 52 -2.06 15.99 8.80
CA ALA A 52 -2.79 15.36 7.70
C ALA A 52 -3.89 16.28 7.11
N GLN A 53 -4.51 17.12 7.95
CA GLN A 53 -5.53 18.09 7.54
C GLN A 53 -4.98 19.13 6.56
N ASN A 54 -3.72 19.54 6.73
CA ASN A 54 -3.07 20.50 5.84
C ASN A 54 -2.47 19.83 4.59
N TYR A 55 -2.29 18.51 4.61
CA TYR A 55 -1.75 17.72 3.49
C TYR A 55 -2.65 16.52 3.14
N PRO A 56 -3.94 16.75 2.82
CA PRO A 56 -4.92 15.67 2.67
C PRO A 56 -4.61 14.75 1.49
N ASN A 57 -3.99 15.27 0.42
CA ASN A 57 -3.60 14.45 -0.73
C ASN A 57 -2.51 13.44 -0.36
N ALA A 58 -1.49 13.84 0.40
CA ALA A 58 -0.42 12.94 0.82
C ALA A 58 -0.96 11.86 1.78
N GLU A 59 -1.86 12.25 2.68
CA GLU A 59 -2.54 11.32 3.58
C GLU A 59 -3.39 10.30 2.80
N ASN A 60 -4.22 10.78 1.86
CA ASN A 60 -5.06 9.93 1.03
C ASN A 60 -4.24 8.94 0.19
N GLN A 61 -3.10 9.37 -0.37
CA GLN A 61 -2.20 8.45 -1.07
C GLN A 61 -1.60 7.43 -0.12
N TYR A 62 -1.18 7.85 1.08
CA TYR A 62 -0.58 6.94 2.06
C TYR A 62 -1.55 5.83 2.49
N VAL A 63 -2.80 6.16 2.81
CA VAL A 63 -3.76 5.18 3.33
C VAL A 63 -4.24 4.18 2.28
N GLN A 64 -4.04 4.45 0.99
CA GLN A 64 -4.51 3.59 -0.10
C GLN A 64 -3.40 2.88 -0.88
N THR A 65 -2.12 3.25 -0.68
CA THR A 65 -1.03 2.76 -1.55
C THR A 65 -0.23 1.63 -0.90
N ILE A 66 0.07 0.59 -1.68
CA ILE A 66 1.10 -0.41 -1.38
C ILE A 66 2.06 -0.53 -2.57
N SER A 67 3.27 -0.97 -2.27
CA SER A 67 4.27 -1.34 -3.26
C SER A 67 4.33 -2.85 -3.36
N ILE A 68 4.10 -3.37 -4.57
CA ILE A 68 4.26 -4.78 -4.90
C ILE A 68 5.62 -5.00 -5.57
N PRO A 69 6.11 -6.26 -5.58
CA PRO A 69 7.43 -6.55 -6.12
C PRO A 69 7.54 -6.22 -7.61
N LEU A 70 8.68 -5.61 -7.96
CA LEU A 70 9.11 -5.40 -9.34
C LEU A 70 10.64 -5.24 -9.34
N TRP A 71 11.35 -6.07 -10.09
CA TRP A 71 12.81 -6.04 -10.23
C TRP A 71 13.23 -6.54 -11.62
N PRO A 72 14.46 -6.22 -12.10
CA PRO A 72 14.86 -6.48 -13.50
C PRO A 72 14.80 -7.96 -13.92
N ASP A 73 15.18 -8.88 -13.04
CA ASP A 73 15.26 -10.32 -13.34
C ASP A 73 13.96 -11.08 -13.03
N MET A 74 12.84 -10.37 -12.89
CA MET A 74 11.55 -10.97 -12.59
C MET A 74 11.00 -11.63 -13.86
N THR A 75 10.66 -12.91 -13.79
CA THR A 75 10.07 -13.64 -14.91
C THR A 75 8.59 -13.34 -15.07
N ASP A 76 8.01 -13.61 -16.24
CA ASP A 76 6.57 -13.50 -16.46
C ASP A 76 5.76 -14.36 -15.47
N GLY A 77 6.27 -15.55 -15.11
CA GLY A 77 5.65 -16.41 -14.09
C GLY A 77 5.63 -15.76 -12.71
N MET A 78 6.74 -15.14 -12.29
CA MET A 78 6.80 -14.40 -11.02
C MET A 78 5.86 -13.18 -11.03
N ALA A 79 5.73 -12.49 -12.17
CA ALA A 79 4.78 -11.40 -12.31
C ALA A 79 3.34 -11.89 -12.22
N GLU A 80 3.02 -13.02 -12.86
CA GLU A 80 1.71 -13.65 -12.79
C GLU A 80 1.34 -14.06 -11.37
N GLU A 81 2.28 -14.62 -10.59
CA GLU A 81 2.06 -14.95 -9.17
C GLU A 81 1.65 -13.72 -8.35
N VAL A 82 2.33 -12.59 -8.53
CA VAL A 82 1.98 -11.32 -7.87
C VAL A 82 0.59 -10.83 -8.31
N ILE A 83 0.32 -10.88 -9.62
CA ILE A 83 -0.97 -10.43 -10.19
C ILE A 83 -2.12 -11.26 -9.64
N GLN A 84 -1.99 -12.59 -9.62
CA GLN A 84 -3.04 -13.48 -9.14
C GLN A 84 -3.24 -13.34 -7.64
N ALA A 85 -2.17 -13.21 -6.84
CA ALA A 85 -2.30 -12.94 -5.41
C ALA A 85 -3.09 -11.64 -5.15
N VAL A 86 -2.82 -10.56 -5.89
CA VAL A 86 -3.55 -9.29 -5.80
C VAL A 86 -5.02 -9.46 -6.19
N LYS A 87 -5.30 -10.16 -7.29
CA LYS A 87 -6.68 -10.39 -7.77
C LYS A 87 -7.48 -11.23 -6.78
N GLU A 88 -6.96 -12.37 -6.35
CA GLU A 88 -7.63 -13.27 -5.39
C GLU A 88 -7.92 -12.58 -4.07
N THR A 89 -6.97 -11.80 -3.52
CA THR A 89 -7.21 -11.00 -2.31
C THR A 89 -8.28 -9.94 -2.56
N GLY A 90 -8.28 -9.29 -3.73
CA GLY A 90 -9.31 -8.32 -4.12
C GLY A 90 -10.70 -8.95 -4.24
N GLU A 91 -10.81 -10.11 -4.87
CA GLU A 91 -12.07 -10.86 -5.05
C GLU A 91 -12.63 -11.36 -3.71
N THR A 92 -11.76 -11.91 -2.86
CA THR A 92 -12.14 -12.42 -1.53
C THR A 92 -12.72 -11.34 -0.63
N HIS A 93 -12.20 -10.11 -0.76
CA HIS A 93 -12.58 -8.99 0.08
C HIS A 93 -13.43 -7.94 -0.65
N HIS A 94 -13.98 -8.24 -1.83
CA HIS A 94 -14.88 -7.31 -2.51
C HIS A 94 -16.17 -7.13 -1.71
N ALA A 95 -16.55 -5.87 -1.45
CA ALA A 95 -17.78 -5.51 -0.72
C ALA A 95 -19.01 -5.48 -1.63
#